data_AF-A0A939B0K6-F1
#
_entry.id   AF-A0A939B0K6-F1
#
_cell.length_a   1.000
_cell.length_b   1.000
_cell.length_c   1.000
_cell.angle_alpha   90.00
_cell.angle_beta   90.00
_cell.angle_gamma   90.00
#
_symmetry.space_group_name_H-M   'P 1'
#
loop_
_entity.id
_entity.type
_entity.pdbx_description
1 polymer ?
#
loop_
_entity_poly.entity_id
_entity_poly.type
_entity_poly.pdbx_seq_one_letter_code
_entity_poly.pdbx_strand_id
1 'polypeptide(L)'
;MLQEFTSDDYLGSFTAGTVGLTRVLWRRPRANLSMRLTGKVNLFDDYVVGIQYSDRTNWIGRLTFNADKEDKLFGGTGLNNAILTFSVGTLSKNADGENALDEATMGAAGTWGKVNS
;
A
#
# COMPACT_ATOMS: atom_id res chain seq x y z
N MET A 1 8.14 33.22 -16.16
CA MET A 1 8.85 32.16 -15.40
C MET A 1 8.17 31.80 -14.09
N LEU A 2 7.72 32.71 -13.23
CA LEU A 2 6.94 32.33 -12.03
C LEU A 2 5.53 31.77 -12.32
N GLN A 3 4.95 32.11 -13.47
CA GLN A 3 3.57 31.77 -13.82
C GLN A 3 3.39 30.30 -14.24
N GLU A 4 4.47 29.61 -14.64
CA GLU A 4 4.47 28.15 -14.92
C GLU A 4 4.39 27.31 -13.64
N PHE A 5 4.75 27.86 -12.48
CA PHE A 5 4.60 27.19 -11.18
C PHE A 5 3.24 27.48 -10.51
N THR A 6 2.39 28.30 -11.13
CA THR A 6 1.04 28.62 -10.62
C THR A 6 -0.08 27.86 -11.35
N SER A 7 0.23 27.12 -12.42
CA SER A 7 -0.65 26.06 -12.89
C SER A 7 -0.46 24.86 -11.96
N ASP A 8 -1.52 24.49 -11.24
CA ASP A 8 -1.60 23.30 -10.39
C ASP A 8 -1.48 22.00 -11.23
N ASP A 9 -0.34 21.80 -11.90
CA ASP A 9 -0.01 20.57 -12.63
C ASP A 9 0.55 19.54 -11.65
N TYR A 10 -0.36 19.04 -10.82
CA TYR A 10 -0.12 17.84 -10.00
C TYR A 10 -0.47 16.61 -10.81
N LEU A 11 0.50 15.74 -11.00
CA LEU A 11 0.30 14.45 -11.66
C LEU A 11 0.73 13.36 -10.69
N GLY A 12 -0.17 12.44 -10.37
CA GLY A 12 0.11 11.27 -9.55
C GLY A 12 -0.02 10.00 -10.38
N SER A 13 0.96 9.10 -10.27
CA SER A 13 0.87 7.74 -10.78
C SER A 13 0.73 6.76 -9.62
N PHE A 14 -0.17 5.79 -9.79
CA PHE A 14 -0.39 4.72 -8.84
C PHE A 14 -0.30 3.38 -9.55
N THR A 15 0.62 2.53 -9.10
CA THR A 15 0.75 1.16 -9.59
C THR A 15 0.59 0.19 -8.43
N ALA A 16 -0.33 -0.77 -8.57
CA ALA A 16 -0.53 -1.82 -7.58
C ALA A 16 -0.36 -3.21 -8.18
N GLY A 17 0.46 -4.02 -7.54
CA GLY A 17 0.61 -5.45 -7.80
C GLY A 17 0.09 -6.26 -6.62
N THR A 18 -0.66 -7.34 -6.89
CA THR A 18 -1.05 -8.30 -5.85
C THR A 18 -0.74 -9.71 -6.32
N VAL A 19 -0.04 -10.47 -5.47
CA VAL A 19 0.23 -11.89 -5.66
C VAL A 19 -0.32 -12.67 -4.48
N GLY A 20 -0.81 -13.89 -4.71
CA GLY A 20 -1.37 -14.69 -3.64
C GLY A 20 -1.25 -16.18 -3.90
N LEU A 21 -1.02 -16.92 -2.82
CA LEU A 21 -1.02 -18.37 -2.79
C LEU A 21 -2.06 -18.83 -1.76
N THR A 22 -2.92 -19.75 -2.17
CA THR A 22 -3.86 -20.42 -1.26
C THR A 22 -3.55 -21.90 -1.23
N ARG A 23 -3.46 -22.48 -0.03
CA ARG A 23 -3.22 -23.90 0.18
C ARG A 23 -4.18 -24.46 1.20
N VAL A 24 -4.82 -25.57 0.88
CA VAL A 24 -5.57 -26.37 1.85
C VAL A 24 -4.54 -27.13 2.70
N LEU A 25 -4.52 -26.87 4.00
CA LEU A 25 -3.65 -27.55 4.95
C LEU A 25 -4.28 -28.86 5.43
N TRP A 26 -5.59 -28.88 5.60
CA TRP A 26 -6.31 -30.04 6.08
C TRP A 26 -7.76 -30.06 5.56
N ARG A 27 -8.27 -31.25 5.22
CA ARG A 27 -9.63 -31.43 4.74
C ARG A 27 -10.25 -32.72 5.30
N ARG A 28 -11.44 -32.58 5.87
CA ARG A 28 -12.37 -33.65 6.26
C ARG A 28 -13.75 -33.31 5.71
N PRO A 29 -14.69 -34.27 5.65
CA PRO A 29 -16.02 -34.04 5.08
C PRO A 29 -16.83 -32.89 5.70
N ARG A 30 -16.47 -32.44 6.91
CA ARG A 30 -17.19 -31.40 7.69
C ARG A 30 -16.26 -30.42 8.40
N ALA A 31 -14.97 -30.46 8.04
CA ALA A 31 -13.98 -29.56 8.62
C ALA A 31 -12.88 -29.30 7.59
N ASN A 32 -12.49 -28.04 7.44
CA ASN A 32 -11.40 -27.65 6.57
C ASN A 32 -10.44 -26.73 7.32
N LEU A 33 -9.19 -26.70 6.89
CA LEU A 33 -8.23 -25.69 7.25
C LEU A 33 -7.50 -25.28 5.97
N SER A 34 -7.58 -23.99 5.67
CA SER A 34 -6.85 -23.39 4.55
C SER A 34 -5.96 -22.27 5.04
N MET A 35 -4.87 -22.06 4.32
CA MET A 35 -3.95 -20.96 4.51
C MET A 35 -3.89 -20.15 3.22
N ARG A 36 -3.94 -18.83 3.35
CA ARG A 36 -3.75 -17.89 2.27
C ARG A 36 -2.63 -16.93 2.63
N LEU A 37 -1.62 -16.87 1.77
CA LEU A 37 -0.58 -15.86 1.80
C LEU A 37 -0.83 -14.89 0.65
N THR A 38 -0.90 -13.60 0.92
CA THR A 38 -1.06 -12.55 -0.09
C THR A 38 0.02 -11.51 0.10
N GLY A 39 0.74 -11.17 -0.96
CA GLY A 39 1.66 -10.04 -1.02
C GLY A 39 1.06 -8.95 -1.91
N LYS A 40 1.21 -7.70 -1.51
CA LYS A 40 0.83 -6.52 -2.29
C LYS A 40 2.00 -5.55 -2.34
N VAL A 41 2.16 -4.93 -3.49
CA VAL A 41 3.12 -3.84 -3.72
C VAL A 41 2.33 -2.68 -4.25
N ASN A 42 2.43 -1.53 -3.60
CA ASN A 42 1.83 -0.29 -4.06
C ASN A 42 2.95 0.72 -4.27
N LEU A 43 3.04 1.26 -5.48
CA LEU A 43 3.97 2.31 -5.89
C LEU A 43 3.16 3.59 -6.10
N PHE A 44 3.65 4.69 -5.55
CA PHE A 44 3.07 6.02 -5.70
C PHE A 44 4.18 6.95 -6.16
N ASP A 45 4.02 7.51 -7.35
CA ASP A 45 4.92 8.53 -7.88
C ASP A 45 4.13 9.84 -8.01
N ASP A 46 4.50 10.84 -7.23
CA ASP A 46 3.86 12.14 -7.27
C ASP A 46 4.79 13.15 -7.96
N TYR A 47 4.24 13.88 -8.94
CA TYR A 47 4.92 14.86 -9.78
C TYR A 47 4.26 16.24 -9.65
N VAL A 48 5.08 17.28 -9.68
CA VAL A 48 4.66 18.69 -9.74
C VAL A 48 5.45 19.35 -10.86
N VAL A 49 4.76 19.94 -11.84
CA VAL A 49 5.41 20.65 -12.98
C VAL A 49 6.46 19.76 -13.68
N GLY A 50 6.13 18.48 -13.86
CA GLY A 50 7.00 17.49 -14.50
C GLY A 50 8.18 16.97 -13.65
N ILE A 51 8.32 17.44 -12.40
CA ILE A 51 9.37 17.01 -11.46
C ILE A 51 8.78 16.02 -10.45
N GLN A 52 9.40 14.85 -10.32
CA GLN A 52 9.03 13.88 -9.28
C GLN A 52 9.47 14.42 -7.91
N TYR A 53 8.56 14.48 -6.94
CA TYR A 53 8.84 14.98 -5.59
C TYR A 53 8.55 13.96 -4.48
N SER A 54 7.82 12.88 -4.76
CA SER A 54 7.62 11.79 -3.81
C SER A 54 7.59 10.44 -4.53
N ASP A 55 8.35 9.49 -3.99
CA ASP A 55 8.28 8.07 -4.31
C ASP A 55 7.94 7.31 -3.02
N ARG A 56 6.78 6.67 -3.02
CA ARG A 56 6.32 5.84 -1.91
C ARG A 56 6.13 4.43 -2.39
N THR A 57 6.86 3.51 -1.78
CA THR A 57 6.70 2.09 -2.03
C THR A 57 6.20 1.41 -0.76
N ASN A 58 5.02 0.79 -0.85
CA ASN A 58 4.41 0.04 0.25
C ASN A 58 4.34 -1.44 -0.10
N TRP A 59 4.96 -2.27 0.74
CA TRP A 59 4.91 -3.72 0.69
C TRP A 59 4.01 -4.24 1.81
N ILE A 60 2.93 -4.92 1.45
CA ILE A 60 1.97 -5.46 2.42
C ILE A 60 1.92 -6.97 2.26
N GLY A 61 2.23 -7.70 3.31
CA GLY A 61 2.04 -9.14 3.37
C GLY A 61 0.93 -9.52 4.33
N ARG A 62 0.10 -10.47 3.92
CA ARG A 62 -1.01 -10.98 4.73
C ARG A 62 -1.00 -12.51 4.70
N LEU A 63 -0.90 -13.09 5.88
CA LEU A 63 -1.13 -14.51 6.12
C LEU A 63 -2.48 -14.69 6.79
N THR A 64 -3.30 -15.59 6.27
CA THR A 64 -4.64 -15.87 6.80
C THR A 64 -4.83 -17.37 6.91
N PHE A 65 -5.26 -17.83 8.07
CA PHE A 65 -5.74 -19.18 8.30
C PHE A 65 -7.26 -19.14 8.42
N ASN A 66 -7.96 -19.92 7.59
CA ASN A 66 -9.40 -20.08 7.68
C ASN A 66 -9.69 -21.53 8.06
N ALA A 67 -10.37 -21.72 9.19
CA ALA A 67 -10.81 -23.02 9.65
C ALA A 67 -12.33 -23.03 9.73
N ASP A 68 -12.95 -23.86 8.90
CA ASP A 68 -14.40 -24.05 8.91
C ASP A 68 -14.72 -25.39 9.54
N LYS A 69 -15.69 -25.41 10.45
CA LYS A 69 -16.27 -26.64 10.99
C LYS A 69 -17.79 -26.57 10.91
N GLU A 70 -18.41 -27.53 10.22
CA GLU A 70 -19.86 -27.69 10.23
C GLU A 70 -20.27 -28.54 11.44
N ASP A 71 -21.08 -27.97 12.34
CA ASP A 71 -21.57 -28.73 13.49
C ASP A 71 -22.83 -29.54 13.14
N LYS A 72 -22.84 -30.82 13.54
CA LYS A 72 -23.86 -31.80 13.16
C LYS A 72 -25.26 -31.50 13.69
N LEU A 73 -25.34 -30.71 14.77
CA LEU A 73 -26.56 -30.54 15.56
C LEU A 73 -27.43 -29.35 15.14
N PHE A 74 -26.84 -28.29 14.56
CA PHE A 74 -27.57 -27.04 14.28
C PHE A 74 -27.35 -26.46 12.88
N GLY A 75 -26.63 -27.15 11.98
CA GLY A 75 -26.35 -26.63 10.63
C GLY A 75 -25.54 -25.33 10.63
N GLY A 76 -24.97 -24.94 11.78
CA GLY A 76 -24.16 -23.74 11.94
C GLY A 76 -22.71 -24.02 11.54
N THR A 77 -22.19 -23.19 10.64
CA THR A 77 -20.77 -23.19 10.27
C THR A 77 -19.99 -22.39 11.31
N GLY A 78 -19.21 -23.06 12.15
CA GLY A 78 -18.23 -22.42 13.00
C GLY A 78 -17.03 -21.99 12.17
N LEU A 79 -16.98 -20.70 11.82
CA LEU A 79 -15.87 -20.07 11.12
C LEU A 79 -14.86 -19.53 12.14
N ASN A 80 -13.68 -20.13 12.22
CA ASN A 80 -12.56 -19.61 12.99
C ASN A 80 -11.49 -19.10 12.02
N ASN A 81 -11.32 -17.78 11.96
CA ASN A 81 -10.30 -17.14 11.12
C ASN A 81 -9.21 -16.53 11.98
N ALA A 82 -7.95 -16.81 11.66
CA ALA A 82 -6.79 -16.13 12.23
C ALA A 82 -6.05 -15.38 11.12
N ILE A 83 -5.85 -14.07 11.30
CA ILE A 83 -5.22 -13.21 10.29
C ILE A 83 -3.99 -12.55 10.91
N LEU A 84 -2.84 -12.73 10.26
CA LEU A 84 -1.61 -11.99 10.53
C LEU A 84 -1.31 -11.09 9.34
N THR A 85 -1.24 -9.78 9.57
CA THR A 85 -0.86 -8.81 8.53
C THR A 85 0.43 -8.12 8.94
N PHE A 86 1.39 -8.07 8.03
CA PHE A 86 2.62 -7.30 8.15
C PHE A 86 2.67 -6.29 7.01
N SER A 87 3.13 -5.08 7.31
CA SER A 87 3.28 -4.01 6.33
C SER A 87 4.61 -3.34 6.56
N VAL A 88 5.40 -3.21 5.51
CA VAL A 88 6.66 -2.46 5.51
C VAL A 88 6.64 -1.55 4.30
N GLY A 89 7.01 -0.29 4.48
CA GLY A 89 6.98 0.68 3.40
C GLY A 89 8.14 1.63 3.54
N THR A 90 8.65 2.09 2.41
CA THR A 90 9.62 3.18 2.35
C THR A 90 8.87 4.43 1.94
N LEU A 91 8.94 5.45 2.79
CA LEU A 91 8.52 6.79 2.47
C LEU A 91 9.79 7.57 2.11
N SER A 92 10.04 7.79 0.81
CA SER A 92 11.13 8.66 0.38
C SER A 92 10.54 9.96 -0.15
N LYS A 93 10.94 11.07 0.45
CA LYS A 93 10.77 12.40 -0.13
C LYS A 93 11.93 12.77 -1.07
N ASN A 94 13.03 12.02 -0.99
CA ASN A 94 14.24 12.21 -1.79
C ASN A 94 14.04 11.67 -3.21
N ALA A 95 13.18 12.32 -3.99
CA ALA A 95 13.19 12.17 -5.44
C ALA A 95 14.31 13.06 -6.03
N ASP A 96 14.96 12.62 -7.11
CA ASP A 96 16.15 13.28 -7.68
C ASP A 96 15.95 14.78 -8.04
N GLY A 97 14.71 15.22 -8.22
CA GLY A 97 14.34 16.61 -8.51
C GLY A 97 13.96 17.47 -7.31
N GLU A 98 13.96 16.92 -6.09
CA GLU A 98 13.52 17.65 -4.88
C GLU A 98 14.39 18.88 -4.62
N ASN A 99 15.72 18.76 -4.72
CA ASN A 99 16.62 19.90 -4.53
C ASN A 99 16.37 21.04 -5.53
N ALA A 100 16.00 20.71 -6.77
CA ALA A 100 15.70 21.69 -7.81
C ALA A 100 14.32 22.35 -7.59
N LEU A 101 13.34 21.60 -7.07
CA LEU A 101 12.03 22.13 -6.71
C LEU A 101 12.12 23.03 -5.46
N ASP A 102 12.87 22.60 -4.45
CA ASP A 102 13.12 23.38 -3.23
C ASP A 102 13.86 24.68 -3.60
N GLU A 103 14.93 24.62 -4.40
CA GLU A 103 15.65 25.82 -4.87
C GLU A 103 14.75 26.76 -5.71
N ALA A 104 13.88 26.22 -6.57
CA ALA A 104 12.93 27.01 -7.36
C ALA A 104 11.79 27.64 -6.53
N THR A 105 11.44 27.03 -5.39
CA THR A 105 10.32 27.46 -4.54
C THR A 105 10.75 28.17 -3.25
N MET A 106 12.06 28.26 -2.96
CA MET A 106 12.64 28.96 -1.80
C MET A 106 12.20 30.43 -1.63
N GLY A 107 11.75 31.09 -2.71
CA GLY A 107 11.22 32.47 -2.69
C GLY A 107 9.70 32.59 -2.75
N ALA A 108 8.97 31.48 -2.97
CA ALA A 108 7.52 31.46 -3.01
C ALA A 108 7.00 31.15 -1.59
N ALA A 109 6.41 32.14 -0.93
CA ALA A 109 5.90 32.08 0.43
C ALA A 109 4.67 31.16 0.60
N GLY A 110 4.80 29.89 0.23
CA GLY A 110 3.88 28.84 0.57
C GLY A 110 4.60 27.87 1.50
N THR A 111 4.16 27.81 2.76
CA THR A 111 4.47 26.72 3.69
C THR A 111 3.91 25.41 3.13
N TRP A 112 4.54 24.86 2.09
CA TRP A 112 4.23 23.54 1.58
C TRP A 112 4.84 22.53 2.54
N GLY A 113 4.02 22.16 3.53
CA GLY A 113 4.19 20.96 4.34
C GLY A 113 5.62 20.64 4.73
N LYS A 114 6.24 21.49 5.57
CA LYS A 114 7.17 20.97 6.58
C LYS A 114 6.37 20.02 7.47
N VAL A 115 6.11 18.81 6.99
CA VAL A 115 5.73 17.69 7.83
C VAL A 115 7.03 17.36 8.56
N ASN A 116 7.16 17.96 9.75
CA ASN A 116 8.23 17.71 10.67
C ASN A 116 8.45 16.20 10.81
N SER A 117 9.69 15.80 10.61
CA SER A 117 10.30 14.60 11.22
C SER A 117 10.01 14.52 12.70
#